data_AF-A0A2V7X3U1-F1
#
_entry.id   AF-A0A2V7X3U1-F1
#
_cell.length_a   1.000
_cell.length_b   1.000
_cell.length_c   1.000
_cell.angle_alpha   90.00
_cell.angle_beta   90.00
_cell.angle_gamma   90.00
#
_symmetry.space_group_name_H-M   'P 1'
#
loop_
_entity.id
_entity.type
_entity.pdbx_description
1 polymer ?
#
loop_
_entity_poly.entity_id
_entity_poly.type
_entity_poly.pdbx_seq_one_letter_code
_entity_poly.pdbx_strand_id
1 'polypeptide(L)'
;MSAPEAGLGRVAEDLARTIEAELPRLSAIPDARAAEPITAGKWSRKQVLGHLIDSAANNHQRFVRGQLGPSLAFPGYEQDKWVAAQAYQQRSWADLVALWGHPGRRTLA
;
A
#
# COMPACT_ATOMS: atom_id res chain seq x y z
N MET A 1 -3.41 24.53 -23.90
CA MET A 1 -3.11 24.08 -22.51
C MET A 1 -3.33 22.57 -22.46
N SER A 2 -2.28 21.76 -22.61
CA SER A 2 -2.36 20.31 -22.48
C SER A 2 -1.02 19.79 -21.95
N ALA A 3 -1.01 19.37 -20.68
CA ALA A 3 0.19 18.86 -19.98
C ALA A 3 -0.07 18.14 -18.62
N PRO A 4 -1.19 18.31 -17.87
CA PRO A 4 -1.30 17.67 -16.54
C PRO A 4 -1.72 16.19 -16.58
N GLU A 5 -2.57 15.76 -17.53
CA GLU A 5 -3.03 14.37 -17.61
C GLU A 5 -1.90 13.37 -17.94
N ALA A 6 -0.96 13.76 -18.80
CA ALA A 6 0.16 12.89 -19.21
C ALA A 6 1.10 12.55 -18.03
N GLY A 7 1.20 13.44 -17.03
CA GLY A 7 2.06 13.24 -15.86
C GLY A 7 1.47 12.26 -14.84
N LEU A 8 0.18 12.38 -14.54
CA LEU A 8 -0.52 11.51 -13.58
C LEU A 8 -0.67 10.08 -14.10
N GLY A 9 -1.04 9.91 -15.38
CA GLY A 9 -1.09 8.60 -16.02
C GLY A 9 0.25 7.87 -15.99
N ARG A 10 1.35 8.60 -16.23
CA ARG A 10 2.70 8.03 -16.17
C ARG A 10 3.07 7.53 -14.76
N VAL A 11 2.78 8.31 -13.72
CA VAL A 11 3.07 7.90 -12.33
C VAL A 11 2.28 6.66 -11.94
N ALA A 12 1.02 6.58 -12.36
CA ALA A 12 0.15 5.42 -12.18
C ALA A 12 0.75 4.16 -12.85
N GLU A 13 1.16 4.27 -14.11
CA GLU A 13 1.79 3.18 -14.85
C GLU A 13 3.13 2.75 -14.25
N ASP A 14 3.97 3.71 -13.83
CA ASP A 14 5.25 3.44 -13.20
C ASP A 14 5.06 2.67 -11.88
N LEU A 15 4.06 3.05 -11.08
CA LEU A 15 3.71 2.34 -9.85
C LEU A 15 3.23 0.91 -10.14
N ALA A 16 2.33 0.73 -11.12
CA ALA A 16 1.83 -0.58 -11.51
C ALA A 16 2.97 -1.51 -11.95
N ARG A 17 3.84 -1.01 -12.85
CA ARG A 17 5.03 -1.75 -13.31
C ARG A 17 5.96 -2.14 -12.16
N THR A 18 6.18 -1.21 -11.23
CA THR A 18 7.04 -1.47 -10.06
C THR A 18 6.45 -2.56 -9.18
N ILE A 19 5.14 -2.52 -8.90
CA ILE A 19 4.46 -3.55 -8.12
C ILE A 19 4.57 -4.90 -8.83
N GLU A 20 4.25 -4.96 -10.13
CA GLU A 20 4.31 -6.20 -10.91
C GLU A 20 5.72 -6.81 -10.95
N ALA A 21 6.75 -5.97 -11.14
CA ALA A 21 8.14 -6.41 -11.17
C ALA A 21 8.64 -6.94 -9.82
N GLU A 22 8.16 -6.39 -8.71
CA GLU A 22 8.61 -6.77 -7.36
C GLU A 22 7.79 -7.91 -6.73
N LEU A 23 6.57 -8.18 -7.21
CA LEU A 23 5.71 -9.26 -6.69
C LEU A 23 6.40 -10.65 -6.64
N PRO A 24 7.15 -11.09 -7.66
CA PRO A 24 7.89 -12.36 -7.58
C PRO A 24 8.94 -12.36 -6.46
N ARG A 25 9.64 -11.24 -6.27
CA ARG A 25 10.67 -11.09 -5.23
C ARG A 25 10.06 -11.09 -3.84
N LEU A 26 8.92 -10.42 -3.66
CA LEU A 26 8.14 -10.46 -2.42
C LEU A 26 7.63 -11.87 -2.13
N SER A 27 7.07 -12.55 -3.13
CA SER A 27 6.55 -13.92 -3.00
C SER A 27 7.63 -14.95 -2.63
N ALA A 28 8.88 -14.70 -2.98
CA ALA A 28 10.00 -15.58 -2.66
C ALA A 28 10.49 -15.46 -1.20
N ILE A 29 10.04 -14.46 -0.44
CA ILE A 29 10.47 -14.26 0.96
C ILE A 29 9.73 -15.28 1.86
N PRO A 30 10.45 -16.10 2.65
CA PRO A 30 9.81 -16.99 3.61
C PRO A 30 9.05 -16.23 4.70
N ASP A 31 7.90 -16.77 5.13
CA ASP A 31 7.05 -16.12 6.15
C ASP A 31 7.81 -15.76 7.43
N ALA A 32 8.65 -16.68 7.92
CA ALA A 32 9.49 -16.47 9.10
C ALA A 32 10.43 -15.26 8.93
N ARG A 33 11.03 -15.09 7.75
CA ARG A 33 11.90 -13.93 7.43
C ARG A 33 11.11 -12.64 7.28
N ALA A 34 9.87 -12.72 6.79
CA ALA A 34 9.00 -11.55 6.73
C ALA A 34 8.54 -11.09 8.13
N ALA A 35 8.46 -12.02 9.08
CA ALA A 35 8.10 -11.77 10.47
C ALA A 35 9.24 -11.17 11.32
N GLU A 36 10.50 -11.31 10.90
CA GLU A 36 11.63 -10.70 11.60
C GLU A 36 11.58 -9.16 11.51
N PRO A 37 11.74 -8.44 12.64
CA PRO A 37 11.97 -7.00 12.64
C PRO A 37 13.16 -6.62 11.75
N ILE A 38 13.06 -5.53 10.98
CA ILE A 38 14.19 -5.05 10.15
C ILE A 38 15.41 -4.75 11.04
N THR A 39 15.15 -4.11 12.19
CA THR A 39 16.09 -3.94 13.30
C THR A 39 15.30 -3.96 14.62
N ALA A 40 16.00 -4.07 15.76
CA ALA A 40 15.36 -4.09 17.08
C ALA A 40 14.46 -2.85 17.27
N GLY A 41 13.19 -3.08 17.64
CA GLY A 41 12.21 -2.01 17.84
C GLY A 41 11.66 -1.38 16.56
N LYS A 42 12.01 -1.88 15.37
CA LYS A 42 11.43 -1.46 14.09
C LYS A 42 10.44 -2.48 13.57
N TRP A 43 9.60 -2.05 12.64
CA TRP A 43 8.64 -2.91 11.98
C TRP A 43 9.31 -4.08 11.25
N SER A 44 8.62 -5.22 11.24
CA SER A 44 8.93 -6.33 10.35
C SER A 44 8.52 -6.02 8.90
N ARG A 45 8.91 -6.86 7.96
CA ARG A 45 8.44 -6.73 6.56
C ARG A 45 6.93 -6.89 6.47
N LYS A 46 6.31 -7.75 7.29
CA LYS A 46 4.86 -7.88 7.39
C LYS A 46 4.19 -6.56 7.76
N GLN A 47 4.72 -5.88 8.78
CA GLN A 47 4.20 -4.59 9.22
C GLN A 47 4.44 -3.47 8.22
N VAL A 48 5.60 -3.45 7.55
CA VAL A 48 5.89 -2.48 6.48
C VAL A 48 4.94 -2.67 5.29
N LEU A 49 4.76 -3.91 4.81
CA LEU A 49 3.84 -4.17 3.70
C LEU A 49 2.40 -3.86 4.10
N GLY A 50 2.01 -4.19 5.33
CA GLY A 50 0.72 -3.82 5.91
C GLY A 50 0.49 -2.31 5.91
N HIS A 51 1.48 -1.52 6.35
CA HIS A 51 1.41 -0.06 6.30
C HIS A 51 1.23 0.48 4.87
N LEU A 52 1.88 -0.14 3.87
CA LEU A 52 1.68 0.25 2.47
C LEU A 52 0.25 -0.06 1.99
N ILE A 53 -0.32 -1.20 2.41
CA ILE A 53 -1.72 -1.55 2.14
C ILE A 53 -2.66 -0.51 2.76
N ASP A 54 -2.47 -0.15 4.03
CA ASP A 54 -3.24 0.89 4.71
C ASP A 54 -3.13 2.25 4.00
N SER A 55 -1.93 2.62 3.58
CA SER A 55 -1.68 3.86 2.84
C SER A 55 -2.42 3.89 1.49
N ALA A 56 -2.40 2.78 0.75
CA ALA A 56 -3.10 2.65 -0.51
C ALA A 56 -4.63 2.74 -0.31
N ALA A 57 -5.17 2.06 0.72
CA ALA A 57 -6.59 2.11 1.05
C ALA A 57 -7.05 3.52 1.45
N ASN A 58 -6.25 4.21 2.27
CA ASN A 58 -6.55 5.58 2.69
C ASN A 58 -6.49 6.56 1.50
N ASN A 59 -5.51 6.42 0.61
CA ASN A 59 -5.43 7.25 -0.60
C ASN A 59 -6.57 6.98 -1.58
N HIS A 60 -7.00 5.73 -1.74
CA HIS A 60 -8.17 5.41 -2.56
C HIS A 60 -9.42 6.17 -2.08
N GLN A 61 -9.68 6.17 -0.77
CA GLN A 61 -10.78 6.96 -0.20
C GLN A 61 -10.60 8.47 -0.42
N ARG A 62 -9.38 8.99 -0.31
CA ARG A 62 -9.10 10.41 -0.60
C ARG A 62 -9.41 10.79 -2.05
N PHE A 63 -9.04 9.94 -3.02
CA PHE A 63 -9.33 10.20 -4.43
C PHE A 63 -10.82 10.21 -4.71
N VAL A 64 -11.55 9.18 -4.26
CA VAL A 64 -13.01 9.09 -4.47
C VAL A 64 -13.73 10.25 -3.77
N ARG A 65 -13.43 10.50 -2.49
CA ARG A 65 -14.08 11.59 -1.74
C ARG A 65 -13.70 12.97 -2.25
N GLY A 66 -12.46 13.16 -2.71
CA GLY A 66 -12.00 14.43 -3.26
C GLY A 66 -12.71 14.81 -4.56
N GLN A 67 -13.17 13.82 -5.34
CA GLN A 67 -13.95 14.05 -6.56
C GLN A 67 -15.43 14.38 -6.25
N LEU A 68 -15.98 13.82 -5.17
CA LEU A 68 -17.40 13.93 -4.84
C LEU A 68 -17.71 15.05 -3.82
N GLY A 69 -16.72 15.44 -3.02
CA GLY A 69 -16.88 16.36 -1.91
C GLY A 69 -16.70 17.83 -2.29
N PRO A 70 -17.35 18.76 -1.58
CA PRO A 70 -17.18 20.20 -1.82
C PRO A 70 -15.83 20.74 -1.32
N SER A 71 -15.06 19.96 -0.57
CA SER A 71 -13.75 20.36 -0.02
C SER A 71 -12.80 19.17 0.15
N LEU A 72 -11.50 19.45 0.10
CA LEU A 72 -10.42 18.47 0.29
C LEU A 72 -10.02 18.36 1.77
N ALA A 73 -11.00 18.10 2.64
CA ALA A 73 -10.77 17.85 4.06
C ALA A 73 -10.84 16.34 4.35
N PHE A 74 -9.70 15.74 4.71
CA PHE A 74 -9.62 14.32 4.98
C PHE A 74 -9.14 14.06 6.41
N PRO A 75 -9.67 13.04 7.10
CA PRO A 75 -9.11 12.62 8.38
C PRO A 75 -7.63 12.27 8.24
N GLY A 76 -6.85 12.67 9.25
CA GLY A 76 -5.53 12.06 9.47
C GLY A 76 -5.68 10.58 9.84
N TYR A 77 -4.59 9.83 9.76
CA TYR A 77 -4.56 8.47 10.27
C TYR A 77 -3.25 8.19 11.00
N GLU A 78 -3.36 7.47 12.11
CA GLU A 78 -2.27 7.20 13.05
C GLU A 78 -1.61 5.88 12.65
N GLN A 79 -0.51 5.95 11.89
CA GLN A 79 0.10 4.80 11.21
C GLN A 79 0.38 3.63 12.16
N ASP A 80 1.01 3.89 13.31
CA ASP A 80 1.31 2.87 14.32
C ASP A 80 0.05 2.19 14.88
N LYS A 81 -0.99 2.98 15.13
CA LYS A 81 -2.27 2.45 15.66
C LYS A 81 -2.98 1.58 14.63
N TRP A 82 -2.90 1.94 13.34
CA TRP A 82 -3.49 1.16 12.26
C TRP A 82 -2.75 -0.16 12.07
N VAL A 83 -1.42 -0.13 11.98
CA VAL A 83 -0.59 -1.34 11.88
C VAL A 83 -0.84 -2.28 13.07
N ALA A 84 -0.98 -1.73 14.28
CA ALA A 84 -1.32 -2.50 15.47
C ALA A 84 -2.73 -3.11 15.39
N ALA A 85 -3.74 -2.32 15.01
CA ALA A 85 -5.13 -2.76 14.91
C ALA A 85 -5.34 -3.85 13.84
N GLN A 86 -4.61 -3.78 12.73
CA GLN A 86 -4.68 -4.76 11.64
C GLN A 86 -4.00 -6.10 11.96
N ALA A 87 -3.16 -6.13 13.00
CA ALA A 87 -2.45 -7.33 13.43
C ALA A 87 -1.64 -7.99 12.29
N TYR A 88 -0.94 -7.17 11.50
CA TYR A 88 -0.20 -7.66 10.32
C TYR A 88 0.88 -8.67 10.64
N GLN A 89 1.48 -8.58 11.83
CA GLN A 89 2.48 -9.55 12.29
C GLN A 89 1.92 -10.98 12.37
N GLN A 90 0.62 -11.12 12.63
CA GLN A 90 -0.08 -12.39 12.77
C GLN A 90 -0.64 -12.92 11.45
N ARG A 91 -0.55 -12.15 10.35
CA ARG A 91 -1.03 -12.57 9.02
C ARG A 91 0.04 -13.39 8.29
N SER A 92 -0.38 -14.26 7.38
CA SER A 92 0.56 -14.93 6.49
C SER A 92 1.16 -13.92 5.51
N TRP A 93 2.45 -14.06 5.22
CA TRP A 93 3.14 -13.21 4.26
C TRP A 93 2.54 -13.34 2.86
N ALA A 94 2.16 -14.55 2.46
CA ALA A 94 1.51 -14.82 1.19
C ALA A 94 0.20 -14.02 1.03
N ASP A 95 -0.63 -13.97 2.07
CA ASP A 95 -1.88 -13.18 2.04
C ASP A 95 -1.58 -11.68 1.93
N LEU A 96 -0.56 -11.17 2.63
CA LEU A 96 -0.17 -9.77 2.54
C LEU A 96 0.37 -9.42 1.15
N VAL A 97 1.17 -10.29 0.54
CA VAL A 97 1.68 -10.08 -0.83
C VAL A 97 0.55 -10.15 -1.85
N ALA A 98 -0.38 -11.09 -1.72
CA ALA A 98 -1.57 -11.17 -2.56
C ALA A 98 -2.45 -9.93 -2.41
N LEU A 99 -2.66 -9.48 -1.17
CA LEU A 99 -3.39 -8.26 -0.86
C LEU A 99 -2.62 -7.00 -1.27
N TRP A 100 -1.30 -7.01 -1.45
CA TRP A 100 -0.58 -5.86 -2.00
C TRP A 100 -0.67 -5.80 -3.52
N GLY A 101 -0.62 -6.96 -4.19
CA GLY A 101 -0.70 -7.06 -5.65
C GLY A 101 -2.10 -6.76 -6.21
N HIS A 102 -3.15 -6.86 -5.40
CA HIS A 102 -4.54 -6.66 -5.85
C HIS A 102 -5.03 -5.18 -5.86
N PRO A 103 -4.79 -4.35 -4.83
CA PRO A 103 -5.25 -2.95 -4.74
C PRO A 103 -4.69 -2.05 -5.83
N GLY A 104 -3.44 -2.29 -6.28
CA GLY A 104 -2.82 -1.52 -7.37
C GLY A 104 -3.64 -1.53 -8.67
N ARG A 105 -4.54 -2.51 -8.85
CA ARG A 105 -5.40 -2.63 -10.04
C ARG A 105 -6.72 -1.85 -9.95
N ARG A 106 -7.10 -1.36 -8.76
CA ARG A 106 -8.37 -0.64 -8.53
C ARG A 106 -8.21 0.87 -8.34
N THR A 107 -7.00 1.35 -8.09
CA THR A 107 -6.72 2.79 -7.92
C THR A 107 -6.39 3.51 -9.24
N LEU A 108 -6.33 2.76 -10.36
CA LEU A 108 -5.88 3.24 -11.68
C LEU A 108 -6.98 3.27 -12.74
N ALA A 109 -8.24 3.06 -12.34
CA ALA A 109 -9.41 3.16 -13.22
C ALA A 109 -10.15 4.48 -12.99
#